data_AF-A0A0B1T1H8-F1
#
_entry.id   AF-A0A0B1T1H8-F1
#
_cell.length_a   1.000
_cell.length_b   1.000
_cell.length_c   1.000
_cell.angle_alpha   90.00
_cell.angle_beta   90.00
_cell.angle_gamma   90.00
#
_symmetry.space_group_name_H-M   'P 1'
#
loop_
_entity.id
_entity.type
_entity.pdbx_description
1 polymer ?
#
loop_
_entity_poly.entity_id
_entity_poly.type
_entity_poly.pdbx_seq_one_letter_code
_entity_poly.pdbx_strand_id
1 'polypeptide(L)'
;MVLKLIFTDTLSLQVSKGLWKKYGDDRVIDTPITEMGFTGLAVGAAFAGLRPICEFMTFNFSMQAIDQMINSAAKTYYMSGGRFHCPIVFRGANGAAAGVAAQHSQDFSAWYAHCPGLKAVYLRLILPQDLTCSKHALSCIF
;
A
#
# COMPACT_ATOMS: atom_id res chain seq x y z
N MET A 1 -10.91 -5.95 -18.96
CA MET A 1 -9.66 -5.16 -19.06
C MET A 1 -9.23 -4.78 -17.65
N VAL A 2 -8.22 -5.45 -17.07
CA VAL A 2 -7.87 -5.31 -15.64
C VAL A 2 -6.87 -4.17 -15.47
N LEU A 3 -7.36 -2.95 -15.33
CA LEU A 3 -6.53 -1.77 -15.10
C LEU A 3 -6.01 -1.81 -13.64
N LYS A 4 -4.73 -2.14 -13.45
CA LYS A 4 -4.02 -1.94 -12.19
C LYS A 4 -3.36 -0.57 -12.21
N LEU A 5 -3.96 0.42 -11.56
CA LEU A 5 -3.30 1.71 -11.30
C LEU A 5 -2.30 1.52 -10.17
N ILE A 6 -1.12 2.12 -10.27
CA ILE A 6 -0.12 2.14 -9.21
C ILE A 6 0.00 3.59 -8.77
N PHE A 7 -0.36 3.85 -7.51
CA PHE A 7 -0.15 5.16 -6.89
C PHE A 7 1.14 5.10 -6.09
N THR A 8 2.10 5.95 -6.45
CA THR A 8 3.44 5.99 -5.84
C THR A 8 3.67 7.30 -5.10
N ASP A 9 4.25 7.19 -3.91
CA ASP A 9 5.06 8.24 -3.32
C ASP A 9 6.39 8.32 -4.10
N THR A 10 6.80 9.53 -4.47
CA THR A 10 7.96 9.86 -5.32
C THR A 10 9.32 9.43 -4.75
N LEU A 11 9.38 8.91 -3.52
CA LEU A 11 10.59 8.46 -2.82
C LEU A 11 10.58 6.95 -2.50
N SER A 12 9.61 6.19 -3.03
CA SER A 12 9.50 4.75 -2.79
C SER A 12 10.74 3.95 -3.24
N LEU A 13 11.04 2.89 -2.47
CA LEU A 13 12.10 1.91 -2.72
C LEU A 13 12.03 1.42 -4.18
N GLN A 14 13.16 1.01 -4.76
CA GLN A 14 13.37 0.67 -6.19
C GLN A 14 12.40 -0.38 -6.81
N VAL A 15 11.39 -0.86 -6.09
CA VAL A 15 10.35 -1.81 -6.48
C VAL A 15 9.56 -1.36 -7.71
N SER A 16 9.26 -0.07 -7.83
CA SER A 16 8.49 0.48 -8.96
C SER A 16 9.36 1.04 -10.09
N LYS A 17 10.69 0.88 -10.00
CA LYS A 17 11.65 1.40 -10.98
C LYS A 17 11.41 0.80 -12.35
N GLY A 18 11.19 1.65 -13.36
CA GLY A 18 10.98 1.23 -14.75
C GLY A 18 9.56 0.79 -15.09
N LEU A 19 8.63 0.73 -14.12
CA LEU A 19 7.22 0.46 -14.41
C LEU A 19 6.58 1.59 -15.20
N TRP A 20 6.95 2.84 -14.90
CA TRP A 20 6.49 4.01 -15.66
C TRP A 20 6.87 3.92 -17.14
N LYS A 21 8.14 3.59 -17.45
CA LYS A 21 8.60 3.41 -18.84
C LYS A 21 7.86 2.29 -19.59
N LYS A 22 7.37 1.27 -18.87
CA LYS A 22 6.70 0.10 -19.46
C LYS A 22 5.20 0.32 -19.65
N TYR A 23 4.55 1.04 -18.76
CA TYR A 23 3.09 1.13 -18.70
C TYR A 23 2.53 2.55 -18.90
N GLY A 24 3.38 3.58 -18.88
CA GLY A 24 3.01 4.97 -19.11
C GLY A 24 2.19 5.61 -17.98
N ASP A 25 1.80 6.86 -18.22
CA ASP A 25 1.08 7.71 -17.27
C ASP A 25 -0.33 7.19 -16.93
N ASP A 26 -0.95 6.41 -17.82
CA ASP A 26 -2.29 5.84 -17.61
C ASP A 26 -2.34 4.81 -16.47
N ARG A 27 -1.18 4.33 -16.02
CA ARG A 27 -1.07 3.18 -15.11
C ARG A 27 -0.19 3.44 -13.90
N VAL A 28 0.77 4.34 -14.00
CA VAL A 28 1.68 4.70 -12.92
C VAL A 28 1.54 6.19 -12.69
N ILE A 29 0.93 6.55 -11.56
CA ILE A 29 0.60 7.93 -11.23
C ILE A 29 1.34 8.28 -9.95
N ASP A 30 2.23 9.27 -10.05
CA ASP A 30 2.84 9.87 -8.87
C ASP A 30 1.83 10.76 -8.16
N THR A 31 1.82 10.66 -6.84
CA THR A 31 0.87 11.38 -5.99
C THR A 31 1.57 12.40 -5.12
N PRO A 32 0.86 13.47 -4.70
CA PRO A 32 1.38 14.38 -3.67
C PRO A 32 1.65 13.60 -2.37
N ILE A 33 2.58 14.11 -1.56
CA ILE A 33 2.98 13.53 -0.26
C ILE A 33 1.85 13.74 0.77
N THR A 34 0.77 12.98 0.57
CA THR A 34 -0.45 13.02 1.39
C THR A 34 -1.06 11.62 1.41
N GLU A 35 -0.71 10.84 2.42
CA GLU A 35 -1.08 9.43 2.56
C GLU A 35 -2.59 9.25 2.57
N MET A 36 -3.30 10.10 3.32
CA MET A 36 -4.77 10.09 3.32
C MET A 36 -5.36 10.42 1.93
N GLY A 37 -4.74 11.34 1.21
CA GLY A 37 -5.22 11.83 -0.09
C GLY A 37 -5.14 10.77 -1.17
N PHE A 38 -3.95 10.21 -1.39
CA PHE A 38 -3.80 9.18 -2.43
C PHE A 38 -4.46 7.86 -2.05
N THR A 39 -4.55 7.52 -0.76
CA THR A 39 -5.28 6.33 -0.31
C THR A 39 -6.78 6.50 -0.59
N GLY A 40 -7.35 7.68 -0.35
CA GLY A 40 -8.74 7.98 -0.70
C GLY A 40 -9.02 7.89 -2.19
N LEU A 41 -8.11 8.43 -3.03
CA LEU A 41 -8.19 8.27 -4.49
C LEU A 41 -8.12 6.81 -4.92
N ALA A 42 -7.22 6.02 -4.34
CA ALA A 42 -7.10 4.61 -4.63
C ALA A 42 -8.36 3.82 -4.21
N VAL A 43 -8.92 4.10 -3.03
CA VAL A 43 -10.17 3.46 -2.59
C VAL A 43 -11.35 3.83 -3.50
N GLY A 44 -11.46 5.10 -3.89
CA GLY A 44 -12.46 5.56 -4.86
C GLY A 44 -12.31 4.88 -6.22
N ALA A 45 -11.08 4.75 -6.72
CA ALA A 45 -10.77 4.02 -7.95
C ALA A 45 -11.14 2.53 -7.84
N ALA A 46 -10.95 1.91 -6.68
CA ALA A 46 -11.35 0.53 -6.42
C ALA A 46 -12.88 0.37 -6.47
N PHE A 47 -13.64 1.33 -5.90
CA PHE A 47 -15.10 1.33 -6.00
C PHE A 47 -15.61 1.57 -7.42
N ALA A 48 -14.86 2.30 -8.25
CA ALA A 48 -15.14 2.45 -9.68
C ALA A 48 -14.82 1.18 -10.51
N GLY A 49 -14.35 0.09 -9.88
CA GLY A 49 -14.08 -1.19 -10.52
C GLY A 49 -12.65 -1.38 -11.02
N LEU A 50 -11.75 -0.43 -10.73
CA LEU A 50 -10.31 -0.58 -11.00
C LEU A 50 -9.65 -1.44 -9.92
N ARG A 51 -8.40 -1.89 -10.15
CA ARG A 51 -7.64 -2.70 -9.18
C ARG A 51 -6.37 -1.99 -8.75
N PRO A 52 -6.47 -0.92 -7.96
CA PRO A 52 -5.33 -0.08 -7.62
C PRO A 52 -4.35 -0.80 -6.67
N ILE A 53 -3.08 -0.47 -6.85
CA ILE A 53 -1.97 -0.81 -5.96
C ILE A 53 -1.49 0.51 -5.38
N CYS A 54 -1.71 0.68 -4.08
CA CYS A 54 -1.38 1.88 -3.33
C CYS A 54 -0.06 1.64 -2.60
N GLU A 55 0.99 2.40 -2.96
CA GLU A 55 2.33 2.24 -2.42
C GLU A 55 2.68 3.36 -1.44
N PHE A 56 2.94 2.96 -0.19
CA PHE A 56 3.50 3.84 0.83
C PHE A 56 5.02 3.77 0.81
N MET A 57 5.70 4.90 0.97
CA MET A 57 7.16 4.96 1.11
C MET A 57 7.64 4.04 2.25
N THR A 58 7.01 4.17 3.41
CA THR A 58 7.09 3.21 4.51
C THR A 58 5.70 2.97 5.05
N PHE A 59 5.45 1.73 5.49
CA PHE A 59 4.17 1.35 6.06
C PHE A 59 3.89 2.06 7.39
N ASN A 60 4.89 2.70 8.01
CA ASN A 60 4.66 3.55 9.18
C ASN A 60 3.71 4.72 8.87
N PHE A 61 3.78 5.27 7.66
CA PHE A 61 2.91 6.37 7.25
C PHE A 61 1.50 5.93 6.83
N SER A 62 1.26 4.62 6.69
CA SER A 62 -0.11 4.10 6.51
C SER A 62 -1.02 4.47 7.69
N MET A 63 -0.43 4.78 8.86
CA MET A 63 -1.16 5.36 9.99
C MET A 63 -1.87 6.67 9.67
N GLN A 64 -1.35 7.49 8.76
CA GLN A 64 -2.03 8.73 8.35
C GLN A 64 -3.26 8.47 7.47
N ALA A 65 -3.32 7.29 6.84
CA ALA A 65 -4.39 6.89 5.93
C ALA A 65 -5.34 5.84 6.53
N ILE A 66 -5.31 5.65 7.85
CA ILE A 66 -6.08 4.63 8.57
C ILE A 66 -7.57 4.67 8.22
N ASP A 67 -8.15 5.86 8.18
CA ASP A 67 -9.59 6.01 7.93
C ASP A 67 -10.00 5.42 6.58
N GLN A 68 -9.22 5.68 5.53
CA GLN A 68 -9.47 5.14 4.20
C GLN A 68 -9.19 3.63 4.12
N MET A 69 -8.18 3.14 4.83
CA MET A 69 -7.88 1.70 4.85
C MET A 69 -8.92 0.89 5.63
N ILE A 70 -9.28 1.34 6.83
CA ILE A 70 -10.13 0.58 7.74
C ILE A 70 -11.60 0.92 7.48
N ASN A 71 -12.00 2.17 7.69
CA ASN A 71 -13.42 2.54 7.67
C ASN A 71 -13.99 2.52 6.26
N SER A 72 -13.22 2.96 5.25
CA SER A 72 -13.65 2.87 3.86
C SER A 72 -13.39 1.48 3.27
N ALA A 73 -12.13 1.09 3.03
CA ALA A 73 -11.86 -0.13 2.25
C ALA A 73 -12.32 -1.42 2.94
N ALA A 74 -11.97 -1.62 4.22
CA ALA A 74 -12.25 -2.88 4.93
C ALA A 74 -13.74 -3.11 5.22
N LYS A 75 -14.47 -2.05 5.59
CA LYS A 75 -15.85 -2.16 6.06
C LYS A 75 -16.89 -2.06 4.95
N THR A 76 -16.59 -1.41 3.82
CA THR A 76 -17.60 -1.13 2.78
C THR A 76 -18.28 -2.40 2.25
N TYR A 77 -17.55 -3.51 2.11
CA TYR A 77 -18.15 -4.77 1.67
C TYR A 77 -19.24 -5.27 2.63
N TYR A 78 -18.99 -5.18 3.93
CA TYR A 78 -19.97 -5.55 4.96
C TYR A 78 -21.11 -4.54 5.04
N MET A 79 -20.81 -3.23 5.07
CA MET A 79 -21.82 -2.16 5.18
C MET A 79 -22.77 -2.10 3.99
N SER A 80 -22.29 -2.47 2.79
CA SER A 80 -23.11 -2.51 1.58
C SER A 80 -23.96 -3.77 1.44
N GLY A 81 -23.92 -4.69 2.40
CA GLY A 81 -24.58 -6.00 2.28
C GLY A 81 -24.02 -6.84 1.14
N GLY A 82 -22.72 -6.72 0.86
CA GLY A 82 -22.03 -7.46 -0.21
C GLY A 82 -22.16 -6.85 -1.61
N ARG A 83 -22.69 -5.63 -1.75
CA ARG A 83 -22.90 -4.98 -3.06
C ARG A 83 -21.67 -4.27 -3.62
N PHE A 84 -20.85 -3.68 -2.74
CA PHE A 84 -19.66 -2.92 -3.13
C PHE A 84 -18.40 -3.64 -2.69
N HIS A 85 -17.58 -4.07 -3.64
CA HIS A 85 -16.27 -4.65 -3.39
C HIS A 85 -15.19 -3.57 -3.51
N CYS A 86 -14.16 -3.64 -2.66
CA CYS A 86 -12.98 -2.78 -2.73
C CYS A 86 -11.73 -3.61 -3.08
N PRO A 87 -11.46 -3.91 -4.37
CA PRO A 87 -10.29 -4.69 -4.77
C PRO A 87 -9.02 -3.82 -4.81
N ILE A 88 -8.48 -3.48 -3.64
CA ILE A 88 -7.27 -2.66 -3.48
C ILE A 88 -6.13 -3.48 -2.85
N VAL A 89 -4.88 -3.13 -3.18
CA VAL A 89 -3.69 -3.67 -2.49
C VAL A 89 -2.88 -2.52 -1.94
N PHE A 90 -2.71 -2.47 -0.63
CA PHE A 90 -1.79 -1.57 0.04
C PHE A 90 -0.42 -2.25 0.18
N ARG A 91 0.66 -1.58 -0.23
CA ARG A 91 2.03 -2.10 -0.11
C ARG A 91 2.98 -1.05 0.46
N GLY A 92 3.99 -1.51 1.18
CA GLY A 92 5.08 -0.66 1.66
C GLY A 92 6.12 -1.49 2.41
N ALA A 93 7.28 -0.87 2.70
CA ALA A 93 8.27 -1.47 3.57
C ALA A 93 7.84 -1.32 5.04
N ASN A 94 7.92 -2.40 5.80
CA ASN A 94 7.44 -2.49 7.18
C ASN A 94 8.47 -3.20 8.05
N GLY A 95 8.65 -2.74 9.28
CA GLY A 95 9.67 -3.23 10.22
C GLY A 95 11.00 -2.48 10.14
N ALA A 96 11.92 -2.85 11.04
CA ALA A 96 13.18 -2.12 11.23
C ALA A 96 14.14 -2.24 10.05
N ALA A 97 14.75 -1.11 9.69
CA ALA A 97 15.86 -1.02 8.75
C ALA A 97 17.08 -0.33 9.41
N ALA A 98 18.27 -0.55 8.87
CA ALA A 98 19.47 0.12 9.36
C ALA A 98 19.41 1.63 9.04
N GLY A 99 19.64 2.47 10.04
CA GLY A 99 19.72 3.93 9.87
C GLY A 99 18.38 4.64 9.65
N VAL A 100 17.25 3.95 9.81
CA VAL A 100 15.93 4.58 9.72
C VAL A 100 15.39 4.76 11.15
N ALA A 101 15.21 6.02 11.55
CA ALA A 101 14.88 6.40 12.93
C ALA A 101 13.55 5.79 13.44
N ALA A 102 13.11 6.18 14.63
CA ALA A 102 11.94 5.61 15.30
C ALA A 102 10.67 5.59 14.43
N GLN A 103 10.45 6.62 13.61
CA GLN A 103 9.26 6.76 12.75
C GLN A 103 9.26 5.85 11.50
N HIS A 104 10.32 5.09 11.26
CA HIS A 104 10.47 4.22 10.08
C HIS A 104 10.77 2.77 10.43
N SER A 105 10.77 2.43 11.73
CA SER A 105 11.19 1.12 12.23
C SER A 105 10.07 0.32 12.88
N GLN A 106 8.84 0.84 12.95
CA GLN A 106 7.73 0.14 13.59
C GLN A 106 7.18 -0.95 12.65
N ASP A 107 6.61 -1.97 13.26
CA ASP A 107 5.89 -3.05 12.58
C ASP A 107 4.42 -2.98 12.97
N PHE A 108 3.58 -2.55 12.02
CA PHE A 108 2.12 -2.43 12.23
C PHE A 108 1.33 -3.66 11.77
N SER A 109 2.01 -4.75 11.36
CA SER A 109 1.34 -5.94 10.84
C SER A 109 0.32 -6.52 11.82
N ALA A 110 0.67 -6.63 13.10
CA ALA A 110 -0.22 -7.13 14.14
C ALA A 110 -1.45 -6.22 14.35
N TRP A 111 -1.27 -4.91 14.27
CA TRP A 111 -2.35 -3.95 14.46
C TRP A 111 -3.38 -4.04 13.32
N TYR A 112 -2.91 -4.10 12.07
CA TYR A 112 -3.78 -4.31 10.93
C TYR A 112 -4.39 -5.72 10.86
N ALA A 113 -3.70 -6.75 11.38
CA ALA A 113 -4.27 -8.09 11.49
C ALA A 113 -5.47 -8.16 12.46
N HIS A 114 -5.52 -7.26 13.44
CA HIS A 114 -6.67 -7.11 14.35
C HIS A 114 -7.85 -6.33 13.76
N CYS A 115 -7.78 -5.89 12.51
CA CYS A 115 -8.81 -5.11 11.85
C CYS A 115 -9.65 -5.99 10.90
N PRO A 116 -10.92 -6.35 11.26
CA PRO A 116 -11.73 -7.22 10.42
C PRO A 116 -12.06 -6.57 9.08
N GLY A 117 -11.95 -7.35 8.00
CA GLY A 117 -12.15 -6.89 6.62
C GLY A 117 -10.85 -6.64 5.85
N LEU A 118 -9.71 -6.61 6.56
CA LEU A 118 -8.37 -6.57 5.97
C LEU A 118 -7.71 -7.95 6.08
N LYS A 119 -6.83 -8.25 5.13
CA LYS A 119 -5.93 -9.41 5.18
C LYS A 119 -4.49 -8.92 5.19
N ALA A 120 -3.86 -8.94 6.35
CA ALA A 120 -2.44 -8.61 6.47
C ALA A 120 -1.58 -9.79 6.00
N VAL A 121 -0.75 -9.56 4.98
CA VAL A 121 0.23 -10.54 4.48
C VAL A 121 1.61 -9.95 4.64
N TYR A 122 2.45 -10.63 5.42
CA TYR A 122 3.86 -10.28 5.57
C TYR A 122 4.71 -11.25 4.75
N LEU A 123 5.41 -10.73 3.73
CA LEU A 123 6.34 -11.52 2.95
C LEU A 123 7.77 -11.25 3.42
N ARG A 124 8.56 -12.32 3.52
CA ARG A 124 10.00 -12.21 3.74
C ARG A 124 10.72 -12.47 2.43
N LEU A 125 11.10 -11.41 1.73
CA LEU A 125 11.95 -11.52 0.54
C LEU A 125 13.40 -11.69 0.97
N ILE A 126 13.98 -12.86 0.69
CA ILE A 126 15.43 -13.09 0.80
C ILE A 126 16.05 -12.57 -0.50
N LEU A 127 16.42 -11.30 -0.54
CA LEU A 127 17.22 -10.75 -1.63
C LEU A 127 18.72 -11.01 -1.37
N PRO A 128 19.55 -11.20 -2.43
CA PRO A 128 21.00 -11.24 -2.30
C PRO A 128 21.51 -9.98 -1.60
N GLN A 129 22.57 -10.13 -0.81
CA GLN A 129 23.06 -9.21 0.23
C GLN A 129 23.53 -7.83 -0.27
N ASP A 130 23.40 -7.54 -1.57
CA ASP A 130 24.05 -6.42 -2.25
C ASP A 130 23.14 -5.18 -2.40
N LEU A 131 21.83 -5.28 -2.11
CA LEU A 131 20.97 -4.12 -1.92
C LEU A 131 20.90 -3.76 -0.42
N THR A 132 21.75 -2.83 -0.02
CA THR A 132 21.99 -2.35 1.36
C THR A 132 20.81 -1.64 2.05
N CYS A 133 19.57 -1.77 1.58
CA CYS A 133 18.42 -1.14 2.24
C CYS A 133 17.33 -2.16 2.62
N SER A 134 17.34 -2.52 3.91
CA SER A 134 16.27 -3.16 4.69
C SER A 134 15.82 -4.59 4.33
N LYS A 135 16.00 -5.49 5.30
CA LYS A 135 15.67 -6.93 5.25
C LYS A 135 14.18 -7.26 5.48
N HIS A 136 13.24 -6.33 5.31
CA HIS A 136 11.83 -6.56 5.62
C HIS A 136 10.92 -5.92 4.56
N ALA A 137 10.42 -6.73 3.61
CA ALA A 137 9.79 -6.22 2.39
C ALA A 137 8.41 -6.83 2.13
N LEU A 138 7.42 -5.92 2.10
CA LEU A 138 5.99 -6.06 1.78
C LEU A 138 5.08 -6.62 2.88
N SER A 139 4.44 -5.69 3.60
CA SER A 139 3.08 -5.87 4.11
C SER A 139 2.09 -5.57 3.00
N CYS A 140 1.60 -6.61 2.32
CA CYS A 140 0.45 -6.50 1.42
C CYS A 140 -0.82 -6.61 2.27
N ILE A 141 -1.66 -5.59 2.29
CA ILE A 141 -3.01 -5.70 2.84
C ILE A 141 -4.01 -5.86 1.70
N PHE A 142 -4.76 -6.97 1.71
CA PHE A 142 -5.91 -7.23 0.81
C PHE A 142 -7.24 -6.96 1.49
#